data_AF-A0AAV0KFJ8-F1
#
_entry.id   AF-A0AAV0KFJ8-F1
#
_cell.length_a   1.000
_cell.length_b   1.000
_cell.length_c   1.000
_cell.angle_alpha   90.00
_cell.angle_beta   90.00
_cell.angle_gamma   90.00
#
_symmetry.space_group_name_H-M   'P 1'
#
loop_
_entity.id
_entity.type
_entity.pdbx_description
1 polymer ?
#
loop_
_entity_poly.entity_id
_entity_poly.type
_entity_poly.pdbx_seq_one_letter_code
_entity_poly.pdbx_strand_id
1 'polypeptide(L)'
;MDDHQSSKENSASLLRFAQLDFNIVQRLHQEELREIQQWWVDLDVATNFKYARDRIAECYLWVMGMYFEPKYSQGRRLLTKLIAVMSLGDDTYDNYATYEELVPFTEAIERWDINLVSNLPECMQRLYALYRDSFDEIEEAFAADGRPFAIVYAKKALDTLLKAYLMEAKWRDEGYRPKLEECMQVSLVTTCFTFLTIVSFLAVPEAATEDTFHWISTDPTVLVASKTVCRLMNDIVSHKFEQERKHVPSAVECYVDKTGLSEEKVVELLNEEVAKAWKDINEEYLMMNRQPNVVAAKPPILDRMLNLARVIDLIYKEDDGYRNSHLLKHYVVSVLQEPVSLGV
;
A
#
# COMPACT_ATOMS: atom_id res chain seq x y z
N MET A 1 -0.58 -39.79 32.06
CA MET A 1 -0.44 -40.32 30.69
C MET A 1 -1.57 -39.83 29.79
N ASP A 2 -2.81 -39.71 30.30
CA ASP A 2 -3.96 -39.21 29.53
C ASP A 2 -3.86 -37.74 29.08
N ASP A 3 -3.31 -36.83 29.88
CA ASP A 3 -3.14 -35.42 29.47
C ASP A 3 -2.17 -35.25 28.29
N HIS A 4 -1.16 -36.11 28.18
CA HIS A 4 -0.18 -36.04 27.09
C HIS A 4 -0.72 -36.61 25.77
N GLN A 5 -1.65 -37.56 25.84
CA GLN A 5 -2.27 -38.19 24.68
C GLN A 5 -3.39 -37.30 24.13
N SER A 6 -4.21 -36.72 25.01
CA SER A 6 -5.17 -35.64 24.69
C SER A 6 -4.48 -34.42 24.08
N SER A 7 -3.34 -33.97 24.65
CA SER A 7 -2.55 -32.87 24.10
C SER A 7 -2.00 -33.15 22.69
N LYS A 8 -1.56 -34.40 22.42
CA LYS A 8 -1.07 -34.82 21.10
C LYS A 8 -2.19 -34.96 20.07
N GLU A 9 -3.34 -35.52 20.45
CA GLU A 9 -4.51 -35.65 19.58
C GLU A 9 -5.13 -34.28 19.26
N ASN A 10 -5.17 -33.37 20.24
CA ASN A 10 -5.56 -31.98 20.03
C ASN A 10 -4.56 -31.26 19.12
N SER A 11 -3.26 -31.50 19.28
CA SER A 11 -2.23 -30.92 18.40
C SER A 11 -2.33 -31.44 16.96
N ALA A 12 -2.61 -32.73 16.75
CA ALA A 12 -2.81 -33.29 15.42
C ALA A 12 -4.08 -32.75 14.75
N SER A 13 -5.17 -32.61 15.51
CA SER A 13 -6.43 -32.06 15.01
C SER A 13 -6.29 -30.58 14.62
N LEU A 14 -5.59 -29.78 15.43
CA LEU A 14 -5.29 -28.38 15.12
C LEU A 14 -4.39 -28.23 13.90
N LEU A 15 -3.35 -29.07 13.79
CA LEU A 15 -2.49 -29.08 12.60
C LEU A 15 -3.31 -29.41 11.35
N ARG A 16 -4.15 -30.44 11.42
CA ARG A 16 -5.02 -30.82 10.31
C ARG A 16 -5.96 -29.70 9.91
N PHE A 17 -6.58 -29.04 10.87
CA PHE A 17 -7.43 -27.88 10.63
C PHE A 17 -6.66 -26.75 9.94
N ALA A 18 -5.48 -26.37 10.44
CA ALA A 18 -4.66 -25.32 9.86
C ALA A 18 -4.24 -25.62 8.41
N GLN A 19 -3.87 -26.87 8.11
CA GLN A 19 -3.54 -27.29 6.74
C GLN A 19 -4.74 -27.19 5.78
N LEU A 20 -5.92 -27.62 6.25
CA LEU A 20 -7.14 -27.53 5.46
C LEU A 20 -7.57 -26.08 5.24
N ASP A 21 -7.58 -25.28 6.31
CA ASP A 21 -7.91 -23.85 6.27
C ASP A 21 -6.98 -23.10 5.30
N PHE A 22 -5.67 -23.30 5.44
CA PHE A 22 -4.68 -22.72 4.52
C PHE A 22 -4.96 -23.08 3.06
N ASN A 23 -5.19 -24.36 2.75
CA ASN A 23 -5.44 -24.80 1.38
C ASN A 23 -6.77 -24.26 0.81
N ILE A 24 -7.80 -24.10 1.64
CA ILE A 24 -9.09 -23.51 1.25
C ILE A 24 -8.92 -22.02 0.96
N VAL A 25 -8.24 -21.30 1.86
CA VAL A 25 -7.97 -19.87 1.71
C VAL A 25 -7.06 -19.61 0.49
N GLN A 26 -6.02 -20.43 0.29
CA GLN A 26 -5.14 -20.35 -0.88
C GLN A 26 -5.92 -20.53 -2.19
N ARG A 27 -6.87 -21.46 -2.25
CA ARG A 27 -7.73 -21.64 -3.45
C ARG A 27 -8.51 -20.38 -3.79
N LEU A 28 -9.11 -19.75 -2.78
CA LEU A 28 -9.80 -18.47 -2.96
C LEU A 28 -8.84 -17.40 -3.46
N HIS A 29 -7.65 -17.29 -2.87
CA HIS A 29 -6.65 -16.31 -3.31
C HIS A 29 -6.18 -16.53 -4.76
N GLN A 30 -6.04 -17.79 -5.18
CA GLN A 30 -5.73 -18.14 -6.56
C GLN A 30 -6.85 -17.76 -7.53
N GLU A 31 -8.13 -17.90 -7.13
CA GLU A 31 -9.27 -17.46 -7.92
C GLU A 31 -9.26 -15.94 -8.10
N GLU A 32 -9.10 -15.20 -7.00
CA GLU A 32 -8.98 -13.74 -7.01
C GLU A 32 -7.83 -13.27 -7.91
N LEU A 33 -6.64 -13.85 -7.76
CA LEU A 33 -5.47 -13.48 -8.55
C LEU A 33 -5.67 -13.75 -10.05
N ARG A 34 -6.30 -14.88 -10.42
CA ARG A 34 -6.59 -15.17 -11.84
C ARG A 34 -7.51 -14.12 -12.46
N GLU A 35 -8.54 -13.69 -11.74
CA GLU A 35 -9.45 -12.65 -12.22
C GLU A 35 -8.74 -11.32 -12.39
N ILE A 36 -7.88 -10.94 -11.45
CA ILE A 36 -7.11 -9.69 -11.49
C ILE A 36 -6.08 -9.74 -12.63
N GLN A 37 -5.42 -10.88 -12.83
CA GLN A 37 -4.50 -11.08 -13.95
C GLN A 37 -5.23 -10.97 -15.29
N GLN A 38 -6.42 -11.56 -15.42
CA GLN A 38 -7.22 -11.42 -16.64
C GLN A 38 -7.60 -9.96 -16.89
N TRP A 39 -8.08 -9.25 -15.86
CA TRP A 39 -8.35 -7.81 -15.95
C TRP A 39 -7.12 -7.02 -16.41
N TRP A 40 -5.93 -7.30 -15.87
CA TRP A 40 -4.69 -6.63 -16.26
C TRP A 40 -4.28 -6.92 -17.71
N VAL A 41 -4.48 -8.15 -18.17
CA VAL A 41 -4.27 -8.55 -19.58
C VAL A 41 -5.25 -7.83 -20.50
N ASP A 42 -6.52 -7.73 -20.11
CA ASP A 42 -7.56 -7.06 -20.91
C ASP A 42 -7.30 -5.55 -21.06
N LEU A 43 -6.61 -4.94 -20.09
CA LEU A 43 -6.14 -3.55 -20.19
C LEU A 43 -4.96 -3.36 -21.17
N ASP A 44 -4.33 -4.44 -21.61
CA ASP A 44 -3.15 -4.44 -22.49
C ASP A 44 -2.08 -3.44 -22.02
N VAL A 45 -1.73 -3.53 -20.72
CA VAL A 45 -0.86 -2.55 -20.06
C VAL A 45 0.50 -2.46 -20.73
N ALA A 46 1.06 -3.58 -21.17
CA ALA A 46 2.35 -3.60 -21.88
C ALA A 46 2.34 -2.73 -23.15
N THR A 47 1.20 -2.60 -23.83
CA THR A 47 1.06 -1.79 -25.03
C THR A 47 0.68 -0.34 -24.69
N ASN A 48 -0.26 -0.15 -23.76
CA ASN A 48 -0.83 1.15 -23.42
C ASN A 48 0.03 1.97 -22.45
N PHE A 49 0.87 1.31 -21.65
CA PHE A 49 1.72 1.88 -20.60
C PHE A 49 3.13 1.27 -20.67
N LYS A 50 3.84 1.48 -21.79
CA LYS A 50 5.15 0.86 -22.06
C LYS A 50 6.24 1.15 -21.01
N TYR A 51 6.06 2.17 -20.21
CA TYR A 51 6.96 2.57 -19.13
C TYR A 51 6.67 1.85 -17.81
N ALA A 52 5.50 1.22 -17.68
CA ALA A 52 5.02 0.68 -16.42
C ALA A 52 5.62 -0.69 -16.10
N ARG A 53 5.78 -0.95 -14.80
CA ARG A 53 6.21 -2.24 -14.27
C ARG A 53 5.02 -3.22 -14.20
N ASP A 54 5.23 -4.48 -14.58
CA ASP A 54 4.22 -5.53 -14.38
C ASP A 54 4.41 -6.21 -13.01
N ARG A 55 3.54 -5.88 -12.05
CA ARG A 55 3.68 -6.27 -10.64
C ARG A 55 2.40 -6.81 -9.99
N ILE A 56 1.52 -7.44 -10.76
CA ILE A 56 0.20 -7.88 -10.26
C ILE A 56 0.30 -8.90 -9.12
N ALA A 57 1.21 -9.87 -9.20
CA ALA A 57 1.38 -10.87 -8.15
C ALA A 57 1.89 -10.23 -6.84
N GLU A 58 2.81 -9.27 -6.95
CA GLU A 58 3.36 -8.50 -5.84
C GLU A 58 2.28 -7.59 -5.24
N CYS A 59 1.52 -6.85 -6.06
CA CYS A 59 0.39 -6.04 -5.60
C CYS A 59 -0.63 -6.89 -4.84
N TYR A 60 -0.93 -8.09 -5.34
CA TYR A 60 -1.84 -9.01 -4.65
C TYR A 60 -1.25 -9.50 -3.32
N LEU A 61 0.05 -9.84 -3.29
CA LEU A 61 0.75 -10.22 -2.07
C LEU A 61 0.68 -9.12 -1.00
N TRP A 62 0.80 -7.85 -1.39
CA TRP A 62 0.64 -6.69 -0.50
C TRP A 62 -0.72 -6.70 0.19
N VAL A 63 -1.78 -6.77 -0.61
CA VAL A 63 -3.16 -6.69 -0.13
C VAL A 63 -3.57 -7.93 0.67
N MET A 64 -3.16 -9.12 0.22
CA MET A 64 -3.37 -10.37 0.94
C MET A 64 -2.75 -10.32 2.33
N GLY A 65 -1.54 -9.76 2.45
CA GLY A 65 -0.89 -9.60 3.74
C GLY A 65 -1.58 -8.59 4.65
N MET A 66 -2.25 -7.56 4.11
CA MET A 66 -3.11 -6.66 4.90
C MET A 66 -4.30 -7.41 5.52
N TYR A 67 -4.95 -8.28 4.74
CA TYR A 67 -6.09 -9.09 5.17
C TYR A 67 -6.35 -10.33 4.33
N PHE A 68 -6.03 -11.49 4.91
CA PHE A 68 -6.06 -12.77 4.22
C PHE A 68 -7.40 -13.52 4.37
N GLU A 69 -8.25 -13.13 5.32
CA GLU A 69 -9.44 -13.88 5.69
C GLU A 69 -10.49 -13.92 4.55
N PRO A 70 -11.20 -15.04 4.34
CA PRO A 70 -12.14 -15.20 3.21
C PRO A 70 -13.17 -14.09 3.06
N LYS A 71 -13.70 -13.57 4.18
CA LYS A 71 -14.73 -12.51 4.17
C LYS A 71 -14.31 -11.21 3.50
N TYR A 72 -12.99 -10.96 3.35
CA TYR A 72 -12.46 -9.74 2.74
C TYR A 72 -12.11 -9.90 1.25
N SER A 73 -12.60 -10.96 0.59
CA SER A 73 -12.32 -11.27 -0.82
C SER A 73 -12.60 -10.10 -1.78
N GLN A 74 -13.79 -9.49 -1.67
CA GLN A 74 -14.15 -8.33 -2.51
C GLN A 74 -13.19 -7.15 -2.29
N GLY A 75 -12.86 -6.86 -1.02
CA GLY A 75 -11.88 -5.84 -0.66
C GLY A 75 -10.51 -6.12 -1.26
N ARG A 76 -10.03 -7.37 -1.21
CA ARG A 76 -8.72 -7.73 -1.76
C ARG A 76 -8.66 -7.53 -3.27
N ARG A 77 -9.71 -7.96 -3.99
CA ARG A 77 -9.80 -7.80 -5.45
C ARG A 77 -9.75 -6.33 -5.85
N LEU A 78 -10.58 -5.50 -5.23
CA LEU A 78 -10.67 -4.06 -5.53
C LEU A 78 -9.38 -3.32 -5.16
N LEU A 79 -8.86 -3.55 -3.95
CA LEU A 79 -7.65 -2.87 -3.51
C LEU A 79 -6.42 -3.30 -4.31
N THR A 80 -6.34 -4.55 -4.77
CA THR A 80 -5.23 -5.00 -5.64
C THR A 80 -5.26 -4.28 -6.98
N LYS A 81 -6.43 -4.21 -7.64
CA LYS A 81 -6.60 -3.44 -8.87
C LYS A 81 -6.21 -1.98 -8.67
N LEU A 82 -6.66 -1.38 -7.57
CA LEU A 82 -6.38 0.01 -7.24
C LEU A 82 -4.89 0.26 -6.98
N ILE A 83 -4.19 -0.63 -6.28
CA ILE A 83 -2.71 -0.54 -6.12
C ILE A 83 -2.03 -0.60 -7.48
N ALA A 84 -2.46 -1.49 -8.38
CA ALA A 84 -1.89 -1.56 -9.72
C ALA A 84 -2.09 -0.26 -10.50
N VAL A 85 -3.28 0.35 -10.43
CA VAL A 85 -3.56 1.67 -11.00
C VAL A 85 -2.72 2.76 -10.34
N MET A 86 -2.53 2.72 -9.02
CA MET A 86 -1.65 3.65 -8.30
C MET A 86 -0.20 3.52 -8.75
N SER A 87 0.28 2.30 -9.03
CA SER A 87 1.63 2.10 -9.57
C SER A 87 1.80 2.68 -10.98
N LEU A 88 0.75 2.63 -11.82
CA LEU A 88 0.76 3.32 -13.11
C LEU A 88 0.84 4.84 -12.91
N GLY A 89 0.13 5.37 -11.92
CA GLY A 89 0.21 6.76 -11.50
C GLY A 89 1.62 7.14 -11.05
N ASP A 90 2.18 6.41 -10.10
CA ASP A 90 3.57 6.57 -9.62
C ASP A 90 4.57 6.63 -10.78
N ASP A 91 4.55 5.62 -11.67
CA ASP A 91 5.44 5.58 -12.85
C ASP A 91 5.20 6.77 -13.81
N THR A 92 3.96 7.25 -13.91
CA THR A 92 3.59 8.42 -14.74
C THR A 92 4.19 9.70 -14.18
N TYR A 93 4.06 9.93 -12.88
CA TYR A 93 4.57 11.13 -12.21
C TYR A 93 6.08 11.14 -12.14
N ASP A 94 6.72 9.99 -11.90
CA ASP A 94 8.17 9.87 -11.69
C ASP A 94 8.99 9.92 -12.97
N ASN A 95 8.54 9.26 -14.04
CA ASN A 95 9.43 8.92 -15.17
C ASN A 95 8.88 9.30 -16.55
N TYR A 96 7.57 9.52 -16.69
CA TYR A 96 6.95 9.61 -18.00
C TYR A 96 6.45 11.00 -18.36
N ALA A 97 5.53 11.55 -17.58
CA ALA A 97 4.84 12.79 -17.93
C ALA A 97 5.67 14.02 -17.55
N THR A 98 5.53 15.10 -18.31
CA THR A 98 6.14 16.38 -17.93
C THR A 98 5.31 17.05 -16.83
N TYR A 99 5.93 17.94 -16.05
CA TYR A 99 5.22 18.70 -15.03
C TYR A 99 3.98 19.44 -15.59
N GLU A 100 4.08 20.02 -16.79
CA GLU A 100 2.97 20.72 -17.46
C GLU A 100 1.81 19.79 -17.83
N GLU A 101 2.07 18.51 -18.12
CA GLU A 101 1.04 17.50 -18.36
C GLU A 101 0.43 17.00 -17.04
N LEU A 102 1.25 16.90 -15.99
CA LEU A 102 0.82 16.44 -14.66
C LEU A 102 -0.10 17.43 -13.95
N VAL A 103 0.05 18.74 -14.16
CA VAL A 103 -0.82 19.77 -13.56
C VAL A 103 -2.30 19.56 -13.93
N PRO A 104 -2.71 19.59 -15.21
CA PRO A 104 -4.10 19.37 -15.60
C PRO A 104 -4.56 17.93 -15.32
N PHE A 105 -3.66 16.94 -15.34
CA PHE A 105 -4.00 15.57 -14.94
C PHE A 105 -4.40 15.48 -13.45
N THR A 106 -3.62 16.11 -12.57
CA THR A 106 -3.92 16.16 -11.13
C THR A 106 -5.23 16.91 -10.88
N GLU A 107 -5.44 18.04 -11.57
CA GLU A 107 -6.68 18.83 -11.49
C GLU A 107 -7.91 18.04 -11.98
N ALA A 108 -7.73 17.21 -13.01
CA ALA A 108 -8.79 16.35 -13.54
C ALA A 108 -9.26 15.32 -12.50
N ILE A 109 -8.36 14.70 -11.74
CA ILE A 109 -8.71 13.74 -10.69
C ILE A 109 -9.34 14.45 -9.49
N GLU A 110 -8.81 15.62 -9.09
CA GLU A 110 -9.39 16.43 -8.01
C GLU A 110 -10.87 16.76 -8.29
N ARG A 111 -11.18 17.16 -9.54
CA ARG A 111 -12.53 17.56 -9.95
C ARG A 111 -13.38 16.45 -10.54
N TRP A 112 -12.79 15.28 -10.79
CA TRP A 112 -13.38 14.22 -11.59
C TRP A 112 -13.92 14.73 -12.94
N ASP A 113 -13.14 15.56 -13.63
CA ASP A 113 -13.52 16.19 -14.93
C ASP A 113 -12.68 15.67 -16.09
N ILE A 114 -13.30 14.84 -16.94
CA ILE A 114 -12.67 14.24 -18.12
C ILE A 114 -12.23 15.28 -19.17
N ASN A 115 -12.84 16.47 -19.19
CA ASN A 115 -12.50 17.48 -20.19
C ASN A 115 -11.06 17.99 -20.00
N LEU A 116 -10.56 17.98 -18.76
CA LEU A 116 -9.21 18.44 -18.42
C LEU A 116 -8.11 17.51 -18.95
N VAL A 117 -8.41 16.23 -19.23
CA VAL A 117 -7.44 15.28 -19.82
C VAL A 117 -7.54 15.15 -21.33
N SER A 118 -8.53 15.77 -21.98
CA SER A 118 -8.81 15.59 -23.42
C SER A 118 -7.62 15.92 -24.35
N ASN A 119 -6.75 16.84 -23.92
CA ASN A 119 -5.56 17.26 -24.67
C ASN A 119 -4.26 16.58 -24.18
N LEU A 120 -4.33 15.68 -23.20
CA LEU A 120 -3.16 14.96 -22.68
C LEU A 120 -2.84 13.73 -23.53
N PRO A 121 -1.63 13.17 -23.42
CA PRO A 121 -1.28 11.91 -24.06
C PRO A 121 -2.31 10.80 -23.79
N GLU A 122 -2.51 9.94 -24.78
CA GLU A 122 -3.55 8.89 -24.73
C GLU A 122 -3.40 7.96 -23.51
N CYS A 123 -2.17 7.62 -23.12
CA CYS A 123 -1.92 6.81 -21.92
C CYS A 123 -2.40 7.51 -20.64
N MET A 124 -2.29 8.84 -20.53
CA MET A 124 -2.79 9.59 -19.37
C MET A 124 -4.31 9.66 -19.38
N GLN A 125 -4.94 9.80 -20.55
CA GLN A 125 -6.40 9.70 -20.67
C GLN A 125 -6.91 8.33 -20.21
N ARG A 126 -6.20 7.27 -20.58
CA ARG A 126 -6.49 5.90 -20.12
C ARG A 126 -6.28 5.75 -18.62
N LEU A 127 -5.20 6.29 -18.06
CA LEU A 127 -4.96 6.27 -16.62
C LEU A 127 -6.06 6.99 -15.84
N TYR A 128 -6.51 8.15 -16.32
CA TYR A 128 -7.66 8.85 -15.75
C TYR A 128 -8.92 7.99 -15.77
N ALA A 129 -9.21 7.33 -16.89
CA ALA A 129 -10.33 6.41 -16.99
C ALA A 129 -10.21 5.25 -15.98
N LEU A 130 -9.02 4.69 -15.80
CA LEU A 130 -8.76 3.64 -14.79
C LEU A 130 -9.02 4.12 -13.37
N TYR A 131 -8.63 5.35 -13.00
CA TYR A 131 -8.97 5.92 -11.70
C TYR A 131 -10.48 6.04 -11.51
N ARG A 132 -11.19 6.57 -12.52
CA ARG A 132 -12.65 6.70 -12.47
C ARG A 132 -13.34 5.35 -12.34
N ASP A 133 -13.03 4.43 -13.24
CA ASP A 133 -13.66 3.11 -13.29
C ASP A 133 -13.36 2.31 -12.00
N SER A 134 -12.17 2.47 -11.40
CA SER A 134 -11.85 1.86 -10.10
C SER A 134 -12.72 2.40 -8.96
N PHE A 135 -12.96 3.72 -8.93
CA PHE A 135 -13.82 4.32 -7.91
C PHE A 135 -15.29 4.01 -8.14
N ASP A 136 -15.75 3.93 -9.40
CA ASP A 136 -17.10 3.49 -9.73
C ASP A 136 -17.32 2.03 -9.26
N GLU A 137 -16.35 1.13 -9.50
CA GLU A 137 -16.41 -0.27 -9.03
C GLU A 137 -16.44 -0.36 -7.50
N ILE A 138 -15.65 0.47 -6.80
CA ILE A 138 -15.63 0.53 -5.33
C ILE A 138 -16.95 1.08 -4.77
N GLU A 139 -17.49 2.15 -5.37
CA GLU A 139 -18.77 2.74 -4.97
C GLU A 139 -19.91 1.74 -5.13
N GLU A 140 -19.97 1.04 -6.27
CA GLU A 140 -20.98 0.01 -6.52
C GLU A 140 -20.84 -1.16 -5.54
N ALA A 141 -19.62 -1.64 -5.33
CA ALA A 141 -19.34 -2.78 -4.46
C ALA A 141 -19.78 -2.58 -3.00
N PHE A 142 -19.64 -1.35 -2.48
CA PHE A 142 -19.92 -1.03 -1.08
C PHE A 142 -21.16 -0.14 -0.89
N ALA A 143 -21.98 0.08 -1.94
CA ALA A 143 -23.17 0.92 -1.87
C ALA A 143 -24.17 0.44 -0.80
N ALA A 144 -24.33 -0.87 -0.67
CA ALA A 144 -25.28 -1.49 0.27
C ALA A 144 -24.92 -1.25 1.75
N ASP A 145 -23.66 -0.90 2.06
CA ASP A 145 -23.21 -0.66 3.43
C ASP A 145 -23.73 0.67 4.00
N GLY A 146 -24.26 1.57 3.16
CA GLY A 146 -24.81 2.85 3.60
C GLY A 146 -23.77 3.83 4.15
N ARG A 147 -22.52 3.76 3.68
CA ARG A 147 -21.39 4.59 4.14
C ARG A 147 -20.81 5.48 3.04
N PRO A 148 -21.60 6.37 2.40
CA PRO A 148 -21.09 7.24 1.32
C PRO A 148 -19.97 8.18 1.79
N PHE A 149 -19.90 8.50 3.10
CA PHE A 149 -18.79 9.26 3.68
C PHE A 149 -17.43 8.58 3.47
N ALA A 150 -17.36 7.23 3.50
CA ALA A 150 -16.11 6.50 3.36
C ALA A 150 -15.47 6.73 1.97
N ILE A 151 -16.30 6.81 0.94
CA ILE A 151 -15.88 7.13 -0.44
C ILE A 151 -15.33 8.55 -0.52
N VAL A 152 -15.96 9.52 0.15
CA VAL A 152 -15.47 10.90 0.22
C VAL A 152 -14.06 10.96 0.82
N TYR A 153 -13.82 10.22 1.91
CA TYR A 153 -12.49 10.11 2.51
C TYR A 153 -11.47 9.43 1.57
N ALA A 154 -11.86 8.37 0.86
CA ALA A 154 -11.01 7.70 -0.11
C ALA A 154 -10.62 8.64 -1.28
N LYS A 155 -11.58 9.36 -1.86
CA LYS A 155 -11.33 10.35 -2.93
C LYS A 155 -10.43 11.48 -2.45
N LYS A 156 -10.64 11.99 -1.24
CA LYS A 156 -9.77 13.03 -0.63
C LYS A 156 -8.35 12.53 -0.39
N ALA A 157 -8.19 11.27 0.03
CA ALA A 157 -6.88 10.67 0.21
C ALA A 157 -6.13 10.49 -1.12
N LEU A 158 -6.83 10.11 -2.20
CA LEU A 158 -6.26 10.09 -3.55
C LEU A 158 -5.80 11.49 -4.00
N ASP A 159 -6.67 12.49 -3.83
CA ASP A 159 -6.34 13.89 -4.18
C ASP A 159 -5.08 14.38 -3.42
N THR A 160 -5.01 14.09 -2.12
CA THR A 160 -3.84 14.43 -1.30
C THR A 160 -2.57 13.74 -1.80
N LEU A 161 -2.67 12.47 -2.18
CA LEU A 161 -1.56 11.68 -2.72
C LEU A 161 -1.05 12.22 -4.06
N LEU A 162 -1.94 12.45 -5.03
CA LEU A 162 -1.55 12.93 -6.35
C LEU A 162 -0.99 14.36 -6.32
N LYS A 163 -1.47 15.22 -5.41
CA LYS A 163 -0.86 16.54 -5.17
C LYS A 163 0.54 16.43 -4.58
N ALA A 164 0.80 15.43 -3.74
CA ALA A 164 2.14 15.17 -3.21
C ALA A 164 3.08 14.64 -4.31
N TYR A 165 2.62 13.72 -5.17
CA TYR A 165 3.38 13.31 -6.35
C TYR A 165 3.67 14.47 -7.30
N LEU A 166 2.70 15.38 -7.52
CA LEU A 166 2.91 16.59 -8.31
C LEU A 166 4.01 17.48 -7.71
N MET A 167 4.06 17.59 -6.38
CA MET A 167 5.11 18.34 -5.68
C MET A 167 6.49 17.70 -5.87
N GLU A 168 6.60 16.38 -5.76
CA GLU A 168 7.87 15.67 -6.01
C GLU A 168 8.31 15.84 -7.48
N ALA A 169 7.39 15.69 -8.43
CA ALA A 169 7.67 15.95 -9.85
C ALA A 169 8.18 17.39 -10.09
N LYS A 170 7.59 18.37 -9.40
CA LYS A 170 8.06 19.76 -9.43
C LYS A 170 9.49 19.89 -8.90
N TRP A 171 9.76 19.32 -7.73
CA TRP A 171 11.09 19.37 -7.11
C TRP A 171 12.14 18.72 -8.01
N ARG A 172 11.84 17.56 -8.60
CA ARG A 172 12.70 16.89 -9.58
C ARG A 172 13.02 17.81 -10.76
N ASP A 173 12.02 18.46 -11.33
CA ASP A 173 12.19 19.25 -12.55
C ASP A 173 12.87 20.59 -12.32
N GLU A 174 12.67 21.20 -11.16
CA GLU A 174 13.39 22.41 -10.72
C GLU A 174 14.79 22.11 -10.16
N GLY A 175 15.13 20.84 -9.91
CA GLY A 175 16.35 20.45 -9.21
C GLY A 175 16.38 20.93 -7.76
N TYR A 176 15.19 21.11 -7.16
CA TYR A 176 15.04 21.57 -5.79
C TYR A 176 15.45 20.48 -4.81
N ARG A 177 16.29 20.85 -3.83
CA ARG A 177 16.67 19.97 -2.72
C ARG A 177 15.94 20.43 -1.45
N PRO A 178 14.89 19.72 -1.00
CA PRO A 178 14.15 20.10 0.21
C PRO A 178 14.98 19.86 1.46
N LYS A 179 14.64 20.57 2.55
CA LYS A 179 15.15 20.23 3.88
C LYS A 179 14.54 18.91 4.35
N LEU A 180 15.20 18.20 5.27
CA LEU A 180 14.71 16.92 5.78
C LEU A 180 13.26 16.98 6.30
N GLU A 181 12.89 18.01 7.06
CA GLU A 181 11.52 18.13 7.60
C GLU A 181 10.48 18.32 6.50
N GLU A 182 10.80 19.09 5.47
CA GLU A 182 9.94 19.34 4.31
C GLU A 182 9.84 18.09 3.43
N CYS A 183 10.96 17.42 3.18
CA CYS A 183 11.03 16.14 2.50
C CYS A 183 10.15 15.10 3.19
N MET A 184 10.25 14.96 4.52
CA MET A 184 9.45 13.99 5.27
C MET A 184 7.95 14.30 5.23
N GLN A 185 7.55 15.57 5.24
CA GLN A 185 6.12 15.94 5.13
C GLN A 185 5.49 15.46 3.82
N VAL A 186 6.20 15.59 2.69
CA VAL A 186 5.71 15.14 1.38
C VAL A 186 5.90 13.64 1.22
N SER A 187 7.09 13.12 1.51
CA SER A 187 7.44 11.72 1.26
C SER A 187 6.63 10.72 2.08
N LEU A 188 6.17 11.09 3.29
CA LEU A 188 5.26 10.25 4.07
C LEU A 188 3.88 10.11 3.38
N VAL A 189 3.43 11.14 2.66
CA VAL A 189 2.19 11.09 1.88
C VAL A 189 2.39 10.24 0.62
N THR A 190 3.49 10.43 -0.11
CA THR A 190 3.77 9.73 -1.37
C THR A 190 4.05 8.23 -1.21
N THR A 191 4.17 7.72 0.02
CA THR A 191 4.17 6.27 0.29
C THR A 191 2.90 5.54 -0.14
N CYS A 192 1.81 6.27 -0.44
CA CYS A 192 0.48 5.72 -0.69
C CYS A 192 -0.16 5.03 0.55
N PHE A 193 0.55 4.91 1.67
CA PHE A 193 0.13 4.13 2.84
C PHE A 193 -1.19 4.61 3.45
N THR A 194 -1.37 5.93 3.61
CA THR A 194 -2.63 6.51 4.11
C THR A 194 -3.80 6.16 3.20
N PHE A 195 -3.60 6.30 1.89
CA PHE A 195 -4.62 6.02 0.90
C PHE A 195 -5.04 4.55 0.94
N LEU A 196 -4.09 3.62 0.90
CA LEU A 196 -4.37 2.18 0.98
C LEU A 196 -5.05 1.79 2.30
N THR A 197 -4.63 2.40 3.41
CA THR A 197 -5.26 2.21 4.71
C THR A 197 -6.73 2.65 4.68
N ILE A 198 -7.02 3.86 4.21
CA ILE A 198 -8.38 4.40 4.12
C ILE A 198 -9.25 3.54 3.21
N VAL A 199 -8.74 3.14 2.03
CA VAL A 199 -9.51 2.31 1.10
C VAL A 199 -9.78 0.92 1.70
N SER A 200 -8.83 0.34 2.44
CA SER A 200 -9.02 -0.95 3.09
C SER A 200 -10.14 -0.97 4.13
N PHE A 201 -10.48 0.16 4.74
CA PHE A 201 -11.57 0.26 5.71
C PHE A 201 -12.94 0.08 5.06
N LEU A 202 -13.07 0.27 3.75
CA LEU A 202 -14.32 0.00 3.06
C LEU A 202 -14.72 -1.47 3.13
N ALA A 203 -13.75 -2.39 3.17
CA ALA A 203 -14.00 -3.81 3.32
C ALA A 203 -14.35 -4.26 4.76
N VAL A 204 -14.44 -3.33 5.72
CA VAL A 204 -14.66 -3.65 7.15
C VAL A 204 -15.84 -2.84 7.74
N PRO A 205 -17.07 -3.01 7.22
CA PRO A 205 -18.23 -2.22 7.63
C PRO A 205 -18.59 -2.39 9.11
N GLU A 206 -18.24 -3.51 9.74
CA GLU A 206 -18.49 -3.76 11.16
C GLU A 206 -17.68 -2.85 12.11
N ALA A 207 -16.61 -2.23 11.60
CA ALA A 207 -15.69 -1.43 12.40
C ALA A 207 -15.46 0.00 11.87
N ALA A 208 -15.57 0.23 10.56
CA ALA A 208 -15.24 1.50 9.92
C ALA A 208 -16.40 2.51 9.98
N THR A 209 -16.52 3.21 11.11
CA THR A 209 -17.51 4.28 11.33
C THR A 209 -17.01 5.63 10.83
N GLU A 210 -17.87 6.65 10.77
CA GLU A 210 -17.44 8.02 10.43
C GLU A 210 -16.39 8.55 11.42
N ASP A 211 -16.52 8.24 12.72
CA ASP A 211 -15.50 8.55 13.73
C ASP A 211 -14.14 7.92 13.41
N THR A 212 -14.11 6.70 12.84
CA THR A 212 -12.87 6.06 12.37
C THR A 212 -12.21 6.88 11.27
N PHE A 213 -12.98 7.36 10.28
CA PHE A 213 -12.44 8.17 9.19
C PHE A 213 -12.04 9.58 9.65
N HIS A 214 -12.77 10.17 10.60
CA HIS A 214 -12.35 11.40 11.24
C HIS A 214 -11.02 11.20 11.99
N TRP A 215 -10.92 10.16 12.81
CA TRP A 215 -9.71 9.83 13.57
C TRP A 215 -8.50 9.57 12.68
N ILE A 216 -8.61 8.77 11.62
CA ILE A 216 -7.48 8.51 10.72
C ILE A 216 -7.02 9.79 10.00
N SER A 217 -7.94 10.73 9.76
CA SER A 217 -7.62 12.02 9.14
C SER A 217 -6.87 13.00 10.05
N THR A 218 -6.75 12.72 11.35
CA THR A 218 -5.94 13.50 12.28
C THR A 218 -4.49 13.03 12.35
N ASP A 219 -4.06 12.13 11.46
CA ASP A 219 -2.73 11.51 11.47
C ASP A 219 -2.37 10.91 12.83
N PRO A 220 -3.10 9.90 13.32
CA PRO A 220 -2.82 9.30 14.61
C PRO A 220 -1.41 8.68 14.63
N THR A 221 -0.78 8.62 15.80
CA THR A 221 0.60 8.15 15.98
C THR A 221 0.87 6.82 15.26
N VAL A 222 -0.05 5.85 15.35
CA VAL A 222 0.09 4.55 14.67
C VAL A 222 0.17 4.69 13.15
N LEU A 223 -0.58 5.60 12.54
CA LEU A 223 -0.52 5.87 11.10
C LEU A 223 0.80 6.56 10.75
N VAL A 224 1.18 7.60 11.49
CA VAL A 224 2.44 8.33 11.26
C VAL A 224 3.63 7.38 11.36
N ALA A 225 3.70 6.57 12.41
CA ALA A 225 4.75 5.58 12.59
C ALA A 225 4.77 4.55 11.46
N SER A 226 3.61 4.07 11.01
CA SER A 226 3.54 3.10 9.90
C SER A 226 4.00 3.70 8.57
N LYS A 227 3.63 4.96 8.28
CA LYS A 227 4.15 5.71 7.11
C LYS A 227 5.67 5.88 7.19
N THR A 228 6.20 6.17 8.38
CA THR A 228 7.65 6.31 8.60
C THR A 228 8.39 5.00 8.35
N VAL A 229 7.89 3.86 8.85
CA VAL A 229 8.45 2.54 8.51
C VAL A 229 8.48 2.36 7.00
N CYS A 230 7.35 2.62 6.33
CA CYS A 230 7.26 2.48 4.87
C CYS A 230 8.24 3.35 4.10
N ARG A 231 8.26 4.65 4.39
CA ARG A 231 9.11 5.61 3.68
C ARG A 231 10.58 5.29 3.91
N LEU A 232 11.00 5.16 5.16
CA LEU A 232 12.42 4.99 5.46
C LEU A 232 12.96 3.65 4.97
N MET A 233 12.21 2.55 5.12
CA MET A 233 12.67 1.26 4.58
C MET A 233 12.79 1.30 3.06
N ASN A 234 11.82 1.89 2.35
CA ASN A 234 11.89 2.06 0.91
C ASN A 234 13.10 2.91 0.51
N ASP A 235 13.23 4.12 1.08
CA ASP A 235 14.29 5.06 0.74
C ASP A 235 15.69 4.50 1.01
N ILE A 236 15.88 3.72 2.09
CA ILE A 236 17.18 3.10 2.40
C ILE A 236 17.60 2.11 1.31
N VAL A 237 16.68 1.23 0.88
CA VAL A 237 17.02 0.15 -0.05
C VAL A 237 16.99 0.60 -1.51
N SER A 238 16.14 1.56 -1.87
CA SER A 238 16.08 2.11 -3.22
C SER A 238 17.17 3.17 -3.49
N HIS A 239 17.76 3.74 -2.44
CA HIS A 239 18.63 4.93 -2.51
C HIS A 239 19.61 4.94 -3.70
N LYS A 240 20.42 3.87 -3.83
CA LYS A 240 21.45 3.79 -4.87
C LYS A 240 20.87 3.78 -6.28
N PHE A 241 19.76 3.07 -6.47
CA PHE A 241 19.07 3.03 -7.76
C PHE A 241 18.47 4.39 -8.09
N GLU A 242 17.89 5.07 -7.10
CA GLU A 242 17.30 6.40 -7.29
C GLU A 242 18.35 7.44 -7.68
N GLN A 243 19.56 7.38 -7.14
CA GLN A 243 20.69 8.25 -7.52
C GLN A 243 21.16 8.06 -8.97
N GLU A 244 20.89 6.91 -9.60
CA GLU A 244 21.25 6.64 -11.00
C GLU A 244 20.30 7.30 -12.00
N ARG A 245 19.16 7.83 -11.53
CA ARG A 245 18.15 8.52 -12.37
C ARG A 245 17.89 9.93 -11.89
N LYS A 246 17.17 10.72 -12.70
CA LYS A 246 16.72 12.06 -12.30
C LYS A 246 15.53 11.90 -11.34
N HIS A 247 15.80 11.90 -10.04
CA HIS A 247 14.78 11.75 -9.00
C HIS A 247 14.88 12.87 -7.95
N VAL A 248 13.83 13.03 -7.14
CA VAL A 248 13.91 13.87 -5.93
C VAL A 248 14.87 13.25 -4.90
N PRO A 249 15.57 14.07 -4.09
CA PRO A 249 16.41 13.54 -3.02
C PRO A 249 15.58 12.68 -2.04
N SER A 250 16.08 11.50 -1.70
CA SER A 250 15.43 10.65 -0.71
C SER A 250 15.66 11.17 0.72
N ALA A 251 15.00 10.55 1.71
CA ALA A 251 15.26 10.83 3.11
C ALA A 251 16.75 10.64 3.48
N VAL A 252 17.46 9.70 2.84
CA VAL A 252 18.90 9.48 3.04
C VAL A 252 19.69 10.73 2.65
N GLU A 253 19.46 11.27 1.46
CA GLU A 253 20.15 12.47 0.97
C GLU A 253 19.84 13.69 1.82
N CYS A 254 18.56 13.94 2.11
CA CYS A 254 18.17 15.10 2.91
C CYS A 254 18.75 15.04 4.34
N TYR A 255 18.95 13.84 4.90
CA TYR A 255 19.54 13.67 6.21
C TYR A 255 21.07 13.84 6.19
N VAL A 256 21.75 13.35 5.14
CA VAL A 256 23.17 13.64 4.89
C VAL A 256 23.38 15.14 4.76
N ASP A 257 22.57 15.83 3.94
CA ASP A 257 22.65 17.28 3.72
C ASP A 257 22.43 18.06 5.03
N LYS A 258 21.54 17.59 5.91
CA LYS A 258 21.26 18.23 7.21
C LYS A 258 22.38 18.06 8.23
N THR A 259 23.02 16.89 8.26
CA THR A 259 23.94 16.50 9.35
C THR A 259 25.41 16.55 8.98
N GLY A 260 25.74 16.46 7.69
CA GLY A 260 27.11 16.32 7.18
C GLY A 260 27.77 14.97 7.50
N LEU A 261 27.00 13.97 7.96
CA LEU A 261 27.48 12.62 8.23
C LEU A 261 27.65 11.82 6.93
N SER A 262 28.37 10.69 6.99
CA SER A 262 28.45 9.79 5.83
C SER A 262 27.12 9.07 5.61
N GLU A 263 26.88 8.63 4.36
CA GLU A 263 25.68 7.87 4.00
C GLU A 263 25.51 6.62 4.88
N GLU A 264 26.59 5.88 5.16
CA GLU A 264 26.51 4.68 6.01
C GLU A 264 26.03 5.03 7.42
N LYS A 265 26.51 6.16 7.97
CA LYS A 265 26.12 6.58 9.31
C LYS A 265 24.68 7.07 9.35
N VAL A 266 24.23 7.74 8.29
CA VAL A 266 22.82 8.15 8.13
C VAL A 266 21.92 6.93 8.02
N VAL A 267 22.29 5.92 7.24
CA VAL A 267 21.52 4.67 7.13
C VAL A 267 21.38 3.97 8.49
N GLU A 268 22.43 3.95 9.32
CA GLU A 268 22.33 3.45 10.71
C GLU A 268 21.28 4.23 11.52
N LEU A 269 21.29 5.56 11.45
CA LEU A 269 20.34 6.42 12.17
C LEU A 269 18.91 6.24 11.68
N LEU A 270 18.69 6.13 10.37
CA LEU A 270 17.36 5.88 9.81
C LEU A 270 16.83 4.50 10.20
N ASN A 271 17.69 3.48 10.31
CA ASN A 271 17.29 2.18 10.86
C ASN A 271 16.88 2.26 12.34
N GLU A 272 17.55 3.10 13.14
CA GLU A 272 17.12 3.39 14.52
C GLU A 272 15.75 4.09 14.55
N GLU A 273 15.48 5.01 13.62
CA GLU A 273 14.17 5.65 13.46
C GLU A 273 13.07 4.66 13.05
N VAL A 274 13.36 3.73 12.13
CA VAL A 274 12.45 2.61 11.78
C VAL A 274 12.16 1.76 13.01
N ALA A 275 13.19 1.39 13.78
CA ALA A 275 13.02 0.60 15.00
C ALA A 275 12.19 1.34 16.07
N LYS A 276 12.32 2.67 16.15
CA LYS A 276 11.50 3.51 17.02
C LYS A 276 10.05 3.55 16.53
N ALA A 277 9.81 3.77 15.24
CA ALA A 277 8.48 3.78 14.66
C ALA A 277 7.75 2.43 14.90
N TRP A 278 8.45 1.30 14.81
CA TRP A 278 7.90 0.00 15.19
C TRP A 278 7.50 -0.08 16.68
N LYS A 279 8.23 0.55 17.59
CA LYS A 279 7.84 0.63 19.01
C LYS A 279 6.57 1.46 19.18
N ASP A 280 6.49 2.61 18.51
CA ASP A 280 5.32 3.48 18.55
C ASP A 280 4.05 2.74 18.02
N ILE A 281 4.17 1.98 16.91
CA ILE A 281 3.08 1.11 16.41
C ILE A 281 2.64 0.11 17.48
N ASN A 282 3.59 -0.59 18.11
CA ASN A 282 3.27 -1.60 19.11
C ASN A 282 2.63 -1.01 20.37
N GLU A 283 3.13 0.13 20.85
CA GLU A 283 2.58 0.81 22.02
C GLU A 283 1.15 1.28 21.77
N GLU A 284 0.90 1.97 20.66
CA GLU A 284 -0.43 2.46 20.28
C GLU A 284 -1.42 1.31 20.08
N TYR A 285 -1.01 0.25 19.37
CA TYR A 285 -1.84 -0.93 19.16
C TYR A 285 -2.23 -1.59 20.49
N LEU A 286 -1.30 -1.70 21.45
CA LEU A 286 -1.58 -2.22 22.78
C LEU A 286 -2.47 -1.28 23.61
N MET A 287 -2.28 0.04 23.51
CA MET A 287 -3.09 1.02 24.24
C MET A 287 -4.53 1.03 23.74
N MET A 288 -4.74 1.09 22.43
CA MET A 288 -6.07 1.14 21.82
C MET A 288 -6.85 -0.17 22.06
N ASN A 289 -6.20 -1.33 21.99
CA ASN A 289 -6.83 -2.60 22.32
C ASN A 289 -7.23 -2.74 23.79
N ARG A 290 -6.55 -2.05 24.70
CA ARG A 290 -6.92 -2.00 26.13
C ARG A 290 -8.04 -1.00 26.42
N GLN A 291 -8.39 -0.14 25.47
CA GLN A 291 -9.44 0.87 25.60
C GLN A 291 -10.59 0.57 24.63
N PRO A 292 -11.39 -0.49 24.86
CA PRO A 292 -12.46 -0.92 23.95
C PRO A 292 -13.58 0.12 23.73
N ASN A 293 -13.59 1.20 24.52
CA ASN A 293 -14.52 2.31 24.38
C ASN A 293 -14.13 3.32 23.29
N VAL A 294 -12.92 3.25 22.73
CA VAL A 294 -12.51 4.11 21.60
C VAL A 294 -13.13 3.55 20.32
N VAL A 295 -14.33 4.03 19.99
CA VAL A 295 -15.14 3.56 18.86
C VAL A 295 -14.39 3.67 17.52
N ALA A 296 -13.53 4.67 17.39
CA ALA A 296 -12.82 5.00 16.15
C ALA A 296 -11.67 4.03 15.79
N ALA A 297 -11.11 3.28 16.76
CA ALA A 297 -9.86 2.52 16.60
C ALA A 297 -10.02 1.05 17.00
N LYS A 298 -11.05 0.38 16.47
CA LYS A 298 -11.31 -1.04 16.76
C LYS A 298 -10.23 -1.95 16.18
N PRO A 299 -10.03 -3.17 16.73
CA PRO A 299 -8.98 -4.08 16.28
C PRO A 299 -8.94 -4.32 14.76
N PRO A 300 -10.08 -4.57 14.05
CA PRO A 300 -10.04 -4.76 12.60
C PRO A 300 -9.50 -3.56 11.80
N ILE A 301 -9.64 -2.34 12.34
CA ILE A 301 -9.10 -1.10 11.75
C ILE A 301 -7.60 -1.02 11.99
N LEU A 302 -7.17 -1.27 13.23
CA LEU A 302 -5.76 -1.29 13.61
C LEU A 302 -4.98 -2.38 12.87
N ASP A 303 -5.60 -3.53 12.67
CA ASP A 303 -5.01 -4.66 11.94
C ASP A 303 -4.66 -4.30 10.50
N ARG A 304 -5.42 -3.42 9.83
CA ARG A 304 -5.08 -2.97 8.47
C ARG A 304 -3.75 -2.23 8.44
N MET A 305 -3.55 -1.28 9.35
CA MET A 305 -2.32 -0.49 9.43
C MET A 305 -1.14 -1.36 9.86
N LEU A 306 -1.32 -2.15 10.93
CA LEU A 306 -0.27 -3.03 11.43
C LEU A 306 0.16 -4.05 10.38
N ASN A 307 -0.79 -4.69 9.69
CA ASN A 307 -0.47 -5.68 8.69
C ASN A 307 0.12 -5.05 7.43
N LEU A 308 -0.34 -3.86 7.00
CA LEU A 308 0.32 -3.15 5.91
C LEU A 308 1.78 -2.82 6.26
N ALA A 309 2.05 -2.35 7.47
CA ALA A 309 3.42 -2.11 7.93
C ALA A 309 4.28 -3.39 7.95
N ARG A 310 3.70 -4.54 8.36
CA ARG A 310 4.39 -5.84 8.34
C ARG A 310 4.73 -6.31 6.94
N VAL A 311 3.81 -6.11 6.00
CA VAL A 311 4.04 -6.49 4.60
C VAL A 311 5.11 -5.59 4.00
N ILE A 312 5.05 -4.28 4.25
CA ILE A 312 6.08 -3.32 3.85
C ILE A 312 7.47 -3.73 4.37
N ASP A 313 7.58 -4.15 5.63
CA ASP A 313 8.84 -4.64 6.20
C ASP A 313 9.34 -5.89 5.46
N LEU A 314 8.44 -6.81 5.08
CA LEU A 314 8.78 -7.98 4.27
C LEU A 314 9.33 -7.58 2.89
N ILE A 315 8.68 -6.62 2.22
CA ILE A 315 8.98 -6.23 0.84
C ILE A 315 10.31 -5.50 0.72
N TYR A 316 10.59 -4.62 1.67
CA TYR A 316 11.78 -3.78 1.68
C TYR A 316 12.85 -4.29 2.65
N LYS A 317 12.79 -5.58 3.03
CA LYS A 317 13.67 -6.14 4.07
C LYS A 317 15.13 -6.17 3.68
N GLU A 318 15.39 -6.59 2.45
CA GLU A 318 16.73 -6.85 1.93
C GLU A 318 17.12 -5.85 0.84
N ASP A 319 16.19 -5.60 -0.09
CA ASP A 319 16.30 -4.66 -1.21
C ASP A 319 14.86 -4.25 -1.60
N ASP A 320 14.68 -3.41 -2.61
CA ASP A 320 13.38 -3.06 -3.17
C ASP A 320 12.73 -4.27 -3.85
N GLY A 321 11.98 -5.07 -3.10
CA GLY A 321 11.26 -6.25 -3.60
C GLY A 321 10.12 -5.91 -4.57
N TYR A 322 9.62 -4.67 -4.57
CA TYR A 322 8.61 -4.23 -5.53
C TYR A 322 9.24 -4.01 -6.92
N ARG A 323 10.39 -3.34 -6.97
CA ARG A 323 11.18 -3.21 -8.20
C ARG A 323 11.82 -4.54 -8.60
N ASN A 324 12.45 -5.24 -7.67
CA ASN A 324 13.13 -6.52 -7.84
C ASN A 324 12.26 -7.70 -7.39
N SER A 325 11.26 -8.03 -8.21
CA SER A 325 10.26 -9.07 -7.91
C SER A 325 10.82 -10.46 -7.62
N HIS A 326 12.06 -10.76 -8.04
CA HIS A 326 12.70 -12.03 -7.74
C HIS A 326 12.83 -12.31 -6.23
N LEU A 327 12.93 -11.26 -5.42
CA LEU A 327 13.01 -11.34 -3.95
C LEU A 327 11.69 -11.77 -3.30
N LEU A 328 10.57 -11.55 -3.99
CA LEU A 328 9.24 -11.91 -3.50
C LEU A 328 8.73 -13.24 -4.07
N LYS A 329 9.41 -13.77 -5.08
CA LYS A 329 8.98 -14.95 -5.82
C LYS A 329 8.74 -16.16 -4.92
N HIS A 330 9.61 -16.43 -3.94
CA HIS A 330 9.42 -17.58 -3.06
C HIS A 330 8.21 -17.42 -2.14
N TYR A 331 7.92 -16.19 -1.68
CA TYR A 331 6.71 -15.92 -0.90
C TYR A 331 5.47 -16.13 -1.77
N VAL A 332 5.44 -15.56 -2.97
CA VAL A 332 4.34 -15.72 -3.95
C VAL A 332 4.10 -17.21 -4.21
N VAL A 333 5.15 -17.99 -4.50
CA VAL A 333 5.02 -19.42 -4.76
C VAL A 333 4.49 -20.18 -3.53
N SER A 334 5.02 -19.91 -2.34
CA SER A 334 4.61 -20.66 -1.14
C SER A 334 3.17 -20.36 -0.72
N VAL A 335 2.73 -19.10 -0.84
CA VAL A 335 1.40 -18.69 -0.35
C VAL A 335 0.32 -18.81 -1.42
N LEU A 336 0.66 -18.68 -2.71
CA LEU A 336 -0.33 -18.63 -3.79
C LEU A 336 -0.26 -19.82 -4.76
N GLN A 337 0.77 -20.65 -4.73
CA GLN A 337 0.92 -21.75 -5.69
C GLN A 337 1.03 -23.13 -5.03
N GLU A 338 1.85 -23.26 -3.99
CA GLU A 338 2.15 -24.55 -3.36
C GLU A 338 1.19 -24.83 -2.20
N PRO A 339 0.29 -25.84 -2.31
CA PRO A 339 -0.57 -26.21 -1.20
C PRO A 339 0.22 -26.96 -0.12
N VAL A 340 -0.23 -26.86 1.12
CA VAL A 340 0.33 -27.64 2.23
C VAL A 340 -0.10 -29.10 2.08
N SER A 341 0.87 -30.01 2.16
CA SER A 341 0.60 -31.45 2.10
C SER A 341 -0.31 -31.88 3.24
N LEU A 342 -1.35 -32.61 2.86
CA LEU A 342 -2.36 -33.13 3.78
C LEU A 342 -1.94 -34.43 4.48
N GLY A 343 -0.70 -34.91 4.34
CA GLY A 343 -0.16 -36.08 5.06
C GLY A 343 -1.18 -37.22 5.20
N VAL A 344 -1.39 -37.99 4.11
CA VAL A 344 -2.36 -39.10 4.08
C VAL A 344 -1.92 -40.25 4.96
#